data_AF-A0A976KU38-F1
#
_entry.id   AF-A0A976KU38-F1
#
_cell.length_a   1.000
_cell.length_b   1.000
_cell.length_c   1.000
_cell.angle_alpha   90.00
_cell.angle_beta   90.00
_cell.angle_gamma   90.00
#
_symmetry.space_group_name_H-M   'P 1'
#
loop_
_entity.id
_entity.type
_entity.pdbx_description
1 polymer ?
#
loop_
_entity_poly.entity_id
_entity_poly.type
_entity_poly.pdbx_seq_one_letter_code
_entity_poly.pdbx_strand_id
1 'polypeptide(L)'
;MTQRSCYARSDLNSRGASIRRSGTRDTRRQLAVGLGLLATFACACFPAFEDRPWLVDEPRVLGIRSTIAELRPSSPVQLEALVAAGDGTSTGPVAWSYCTQPRRVEERTGVTQSCAADQDLAPLDAPAVVPADACARFGPNPPPVEGEGPPRRPADPDGTGGYYLPVRAQAEDPATGAATQAFGAIRIHCDLAGVTREVFDAYQDQYRFNAHPGPVAVSDDSVPPPLDLQRAPLSARPGEPIELFVHVGAETASENFVVYVPREARLVEQRENLHVSWFVTDGELEHSETRTSNAAPETSLSTTWRAPPQPGPVFGWVVVRDTRGGMAWTDFRLIVE
;
A
#
# COMPACT_ATOMS: atom_id res chain seq x y z
N MET A 1 -23.52 -26.81 0.14
CA MET A 1 -24.45 -26.40 -0.93
C MET A 1 -23.68 -26.45 -2.24
N THR A 2 -24.22 -27.17 -3.21
CA THR A 2 -23.54 -27.63 -4.43
C THR A 2 -23.33 -26.50 -5.42
N GLN A 3 -22.12 -26.32 -5.96
CA GLN A 3 -21.96 -25.68 -7.26
C GLN A 3 -20.87 -26.35 -8.09
N ARG A 4 -21.35 -27.08 -9.10
CA ARG A 4 -20.63 -27.51 -10.29
C ARG A 4 -20.75 -26.38 -11.32
N SER A 5 -19.69 -26.06 -12.05
CA SER A 5 -19.70 -26.18 -13.52
C SER A 5 -18.30 -25.96 -14.10
N CYS A 6 -17.81 -26.97 -14.83
CA CYS A 6 -16.69 -26.84 -15.75
C CYS A 6 -17.24 -26.42 -17.12
N TYR A 7 -16.64 -25.44 -17.78
CA TYR A 7 -16.79 -25.24 -19.23
C TYR A 7 -15.44 -25.47 -19.92
N ALA A 8 -15.37 -26.58 -20.66
CA ALA A 8 -14.36 -26.80 -21.70
C ALA A 8 -14.98 -26.43 -23.05
N ARG A 9 -14.28 -25.64 -23.86
CA ARG A 9 -14.63 -25.41 -25.26
C ARG A 9 -13.42 -25.74 -26.13
N SER A 10 -13.49 -26.88 -26.79
CA SER A 10 -12.55 -27.34 -27.81
C SER A 10 -13.16 -27.12 -29.19
N ASP A 11 -12.51 -26.34 -30.04
CA ASP A 11 -12.77 -26.36 -31.49
C ASP A 11 -11.44 -26.56 -32.22
N LEU A 12 -11.19 -27.82 -32.57
CA LEU A 12 -10.20 -28.25 -33.55
C LEU A 12 -10.87 -28.24 -34.93
N ASN A 13 -10.34 -27.45 -35.87
CA ASN A 13 -10.73 -27.54 -37.27
C ASN A 13 -9.54 -28.05 -38.10
N SER A 14 -9.64 -29.32 -38.50
CA SER A 14 -8.69 -30.03 -39.36
C SER A 14 -9.09 -29.92 -40.83
N ARG A 15 -8.15 -29.59 -41.72
CA ARG A 15 -8.23 -29.89 -43.16
C ARG A 15 -6.85 -30.25 -43.72
N GLY A 16 -6.79 -31.38 -44.44
CA GLY A 16 -5.95 -31.47 -45.64
C GLY A 16 -4.97 -32.64 -45.80
N ALA A 17 -5.47 -33.75 -46.37
CA ALA A 17 -4.89 -34.61 -47.43
C ALA A 17 -3.40 -35.06 -47.35
N SER A 18 -3.11 -36.35 -47.09
CA SER A 18 -3.06 -37.52 -48.00
C SER A 18 -1.78 -37.68 -48.83
N ILE A 19 -0.97 -38.71 -48.53
CA ILE A 19 -0.06 -39.40 -49.48
C ILE A 19 -0.11 -40.92 -49.22
N ARG A 20 -0.06 -41.69 -50.33
CA ARG A 20 -0.35 -43.13 -50.52
C ARG A 20 0.84 -44.08 -50.27
N ARG A 21 0.46 -45.39 -50.23
CA ARG A 21 1.18 -46.66 -50.57
C ARG A 21 1.99 -47.28 -49.42
N SER A 22 2.13 -48.60 -49.28
CA SER A 22 1.50 -49.84 -49.79
C SER A 22 2.30 -50.98 -49.15
N GLY A 23 1.70 -52.10 -48.72
CA GLY A 23 2.51 -53.31 -48.44
C GLY A 23 1.93 -54.30 -47.44
N THR A 24 1.18 -55.26 -47.98
CA THR A 24 1.15 -56.71 -47.66
C THR A 24 1.28 -57.24 -46.22
N ARG A 25 0.18 -57.90 -45.80
CA ARG A 25 0.05 -59.22 -45.14
C ARG A 25 1.20 -59.69 -44.24
N ASP A 26 0.92 -59.93 -42.96
CA ASP A 26 0.90 -61.30 -42.46
C ASP A 26 0.12 -61.46 -41.15
N THR A 27 -0.62 -62.56 -41.07
CA THR A 27 -1.45 -63.00 -39.94
C THR A 27 -0.63 -63.74 -38.90
N ARG A 28 -0.75 -63.38 -37.61
CA ARG A 28 -0.68 -64.35 -36.50
C ARG A 28 -1.28 -63.80 -35.21
N ARG A 29 -2.22 -64.58 -34.66
CA ARG A 29 -2.81 -64.48 -33.32
C ARG A 29 -1.73 -64.38 -32.25
N GLN A 30 -1.92 -63.54 -31.23
CA GLN A 30 -2.08 -63.97 -29.83
C GLN A 30 -2.04 -62.80 -28.84
N LEU A 31 -2.86 -62.97 -27.79
CA LEU A 31 -2.78 -62.42 -26.44
C LEU A 31 -3.21 -60.97 -26.20
N ALA A 32 -4.39 -60.91 -25.59
CA ALA A 32 -4.95 -59.78 -24.87
C ALA A 32 -3.99 -59.26 -23.80
N VAL A 33 -3.69 -57.96 -23.87
CA VAL A 33 -3.36 -57.15 -22.69
C VAL A 33 -4.17 -55.87 -22.83
N GLY A 34 -5.29 -55.82 -22.10
CA GLY A 34 -6.09 -54.62 -21.96
C GLY A 34 -5.30 -53.57 -21.21
N LEU A 35 -4.70 -52.63 -21.94
CA LEU A 35 -4.12 -51.43 -21.36
C LEU A 35 -5.22 -50.36 -21.33
N GLY A 36 -6.03 -50.40 -20.27
CA GLY A 36 -6.89 -49.29 -19.92
C GLY A 36 -6.03 -48.12 -19.48
N LEU A 37 -5.73 -47.19 -20.41
CA LEU A 37 -5.25 -45.86 -20.05
C LEU A 37 -6.42 -45.12 -19.36
N LEU A 38 -6.51 -45.24 -18.04
CA LEU A 38 -7.17 -44.22 -17.23
C LEU A 38 -6.33 -42.95 -17.36
N ALA A 39 -6.73 -42.08 -18.29
CA ALA A 39 -6.33 -40.69 -18.30
C ALA A 39 -6.92 -40.03 -17.04
N THR A 40 -6.20 -40.18 -15.94
CA THR A 40 -6.48 -39.45 -14.69
C THR A 40 -6.14 -38.00 -14.99
N PHE A 41 -7.13 -37.24 -15.48
CA PHE A 41 -7.08 -35.78 -15.49
C PHE A 41 -6.99 -35.36 -14.03
N ALA A 42 -5.76 -35.22 -13.54
CA ALA A 42 -5.49 -34.44 -12.36
C ALA A 42 -5.93 -33.01 -12.70
N CYS A 43 -7.17 -32.66 -12.37
CA CYS A 43 -7.55 -31.29 -12.10
C CYS A 43 -6.73 -30.83 -10.91
N ALA A 44 -5.46 -30.51 -11.15
CA ALA A 44 -4.70 -29.68 -10.24
C ALA A 44 -5.43 -28.34 -10.25
N CYS A 45 -6.31 -28.12 -9.26
CA CYS A 45 -6.78 -26.80 -8.90
C CYS A 45 -5.53 -26.01 -8.51
N PHE A 46 -4.91 -25.35 -9.49
CA PHE A 46 -4.00 -24.28 -9.17
C PHE A 46 -4.89 -23.24 -8.47
N PRO A 47 -4.65 -22.90 -7.20
CA PRO A 47 -5.42 -21.83 -6.58
C PRO A 47 -5.22 -20.61 -7.47
N ALA A 48 -6.33 -20.04 -7.95
CA ALA A 48 -6.28 -18.76 -8.61
C ALA A 48 -5.78 -17.78 -7.55
N PHE A 49 -4.52 -17.37 -7.66
CA PHE A 49 -4.02 -16.24 -6.90
C PHE A 49 -4.64 -15.00 -7.54
N GLU A 50 -5.90 -14.73 -7.21
CA GLU A 50 -6.51 -13.44 -7.51
C GLU A 50 -5.93 -12.43 -6.53
N ASP A 51 -4.78 -11.87 -6.89
CA ASP A 51 -4.16 -10.78 -6.16
C ASP A 51 -4.94 -9.50 -6.47
N ARG A 52 -5.96 -9.22 -5.65
CA ARG A 52 -6.79 -8.01 -5.71
C ARG A 52 -6.48 -7.12 -4.50
N PRO A 53 -5.28 -6.52 -4.41
CA PRO A 53 -4.87 -5.76 -3.22
C PRO A 53 -5.72 -4.51 -2.97
N TRP A 54 -6.48 -4.06 -3.96
CA TRP A 54 -7.45 -2.95 -3.86
C TRP A 54 -8.80 -3.36 -3.28
N LEU A 55 -9.14 -4.64 -3.28
CA LEU A 55 -10.43 -5.11 -2.79
C LEU A 55 -10.48 -5.00 -1.27
N VAL A 56 -11.61 -4.51 -0.77
CA VAL A 56 -11.93 -4.41 0.66
C VAL A 56 -13.20 -5.20 0.94
N ASP A 57 -13.06 -6.51 1.12
CA ASP A 57 -14.13 -7.43 1.50
C ASP A 57 -14.11 -7.77 3.00
N GLU A 58 -12.99 -7.53 3.68
CA GLU A 58 -12.80 -7.66 5.13
C GLU A 58 -12.20 -6.39 5.75
N PRO A 59 -12.39 -6.14 7.07
CA PRO A 59 -11.81 -5.00 7.76
C PRO A 59 -10.28 -4.93 7.66
N ARG A 60 -9.78 -3.79 7.17
CA ARG A 60 -8.34 -3.55 7.01
C ARG A 60 -7.96 -2.09 7.21
N VAL A 61 -6.77 -1.87 7.74
CA VAL A 61 -6.17 -0.54 7.86
C VAL A 61 -5.50 -0.18 6.54
N LEU A 62 -5.98 0.89 5.89
CA LEU A 62 -5.49 1.37 4.58
C LEU A 62 -4.42 2.47 4.72
N GLY A 63 -4.47 3.22 5.82
CA GLY A 63 -3.56 4.33 6.07
C GLY A 63 -3.37 4.57 7.57
N ILE A 64 -2.17 5.01 7.94
CA ILE A 64 -1.81 5.45 9.29
C ILE A 64 -1.03 6.75 9.12
N ARG A 65 -1.46 7.81 9.78
CA ARG A 65 -0.72 9.08 9.81
C ARG A 65 -0.70 9.68 11.21
N SER A 66 0.31 10.47 11.49
CA SER A 66 0.25 11.49 12.54
C SER A 66 -0.44 12.74 12.02
N THR A 67 -0.96 13.62 12.89
CA THR A 67 -1.53 14.90 12.43
C THR A 67 -0.49 15.83 11.78
N ILE A 68 0.76 15.74 12.23
CA ILE A 68 1.92 16.41 11.63
C ILE A 68 2.76 15.33 10.96
N ALA A 69 3.14 15.52 9.69
CA ALA A 69 3.81 14.48 8.90
C ALA A 69 5.23 14.16 9.38
N GLU A 70 5.90 15.13 10.01
CA GLU A 70 7.25 14.97 10.53
C GLU A 70 7.40 15.59 11.93
N LEU A 71 7.99 14.83 12.85
CA LEU A 71 8.06 15.19 14.27
C LEU A 71 9.48 15.07 14.81
N ARG A 72 9.81 15.87 15.84
CA ARG A 72 11.03 15.69 16.62
C ARG A 72 10.80 14.67 17.75
N PRO A 73 11.84 14.00 18.27
CA PRO A 73 11.75 13.28 19.54
C PRO A 73 11.11 14.13 20.64
N SER A 74 10.35 13.50 21.53
CA SER A 74 9.56 14.13 22.62
C SER A 74 8.41 15.05 22.17
N SER A 75 8.16 15.20 20.87
CA SER A 75 7.01 15.96 20.39
C SER A 75 5.70 15.20 20.66
N PRO A 76 4.61 15.89 21.03
CA PRO A 76 3.30 15.26 21.11
C PRO A 76 2.88 14.75 19.73
N VAL A 77 2.25 13.59 19.71
CA VAL A 77 1.74 12.98 18.48
C VAL A 77 0.27 12.60 18.66
N GLN A 78 -0.52 12.92 17.64
CA GLN A 78 -1.87 12.42 17.48
C GLN A 78 -1.87 11.54 16.24
N LEU A 79 -2.39 10.32 16.37
CA LEU A 79 -2.42 9.32 15.31
C LEU A 79 -3.84 9.08 14.84
N GLU A 80 -3.97 8.85 13.54
CA GLU A 80 -5.21 8.52 12.86
C GLU A 80 -4.98 7.32 11.95
N ALA A 81 -5.95 6.41 11.89
CA ALA A 81 -5.96 5.31 10.95
C ALA A 81 -7.20 5.38 10.06
N LEU A 82 -7.02 5.15 8.76
CA LEU A 82 -8.13 4.85 7.87
C LEU A 82 -8.41 3.35 7.94
N VAL A 83 -9.50 2.97 8.61
CA VAL A 83 -9.94 1.58 8.71
C VAL A 83 -11.14 1.40 7.78
N ALA A 84 -10.98 0.56 6.75
CA ALA A 84 -12.02 0.27 5.77
C ALA A 84 -12.57 -1.14 5.97
N ALA A 85 -13.87 -1.31 5.74
CA ALA A 85 -14.57 -2.59 5.80
C ALA A 85 -15.57 -2.69 4.62
N GLY A 86 -16.17 -3.86 4.43
CA GLY A 86 -17.10 -4.10 3.32
C GLY A 86 -18.36 -3.22 3.34
N ASP A 87 -18.70 -2.61 4.48
CA ASP A 87 -19.84 -1.72 4.67
C ASP A 87 -19.46 -0.23 4.78
N GLY A 88 -18.19 0.12 4.58
CA GLY A 88 -17.68 1.49 4.61
C GLY A 88 -16.53 1.72 5.57
N THR A 89 -16.28 2.98 5.92
CA THR A 89 -15.22 3.36 6.86
C THR A 89 -15.63 3.00 8.29
N SER A 90 -14.80 2.21 8.96
CA SER A 90 -15.01 1.87 10.37
C SER A 90 -14.53 3.00 11.28
N THR A 91 -15.31 3.26 12.33
CA THR A 91 -15.05 4.31 13.33
C THR A 91 -14.72 3.75 14.72
N GLY A 92 -14.38 2.46 14.77
CA GLY A 92 -13.99 1.77 16.00
C GLY A 92 -12.73 2.37 16.66
N PRO A 93 -12.52 2.11 17.96
CA PRO A 93 -11.30 2.54 18.64
C PRO A 93 -10.07 1.87 18.05
N VAL A 94 -8.96 2.61 17.99
CA VAL A 94 -7.66 2.10 17.53
C VAL A 94 -6.70 2.11 18.71
N ALA A 95 -6.15 0.93 19.02
CA ALA A 95 -5.04 0.80 19.96
C ALA A 95 -3.71 1.03 19.24
N TRP A 96 -2.86 1.86 19.85
CA TRP A 96 -1.61 2.30 19.25
C TRP A 96 -0.41 1.71 19.99
N SER A 97 0.59 1.28 19.22
CA SER A 97 1.88 0.83 19.75
C SER A 97 3.00 1.19 18.77
N TYR A 98 4.25 1.13 19.21
CA TYR A 98 5.41 1.35 18.37
C TYR A 98 6.45 0.25 18.56
N CYS A 99 7.21 -0.05 17.51
CA CYS A 99 8.33 -0.97 17.60
C CYS A 99 9.44 -0.35 18.45
N THR A 100 10.00 -1.10 19.39
CA THR A 100 11.09 -0.63 20.27
C THR A 100 12.47 -0.98 19.75
N GLN A 101 12.57 -1.88 18.76
CA GLN A 101 13.81 -2.29 18.12
C GLN A 101 13.86 -1.87 16.65
N PRO A 102 15.01 -1.38 16.15
CA PRO A 102 15.21 -1.12 14.73
C PRO A 102 15.28 -2.42 13.94
N ARG A 103 14.92 -2.33 12.66
CA ARG A 103 15.05 -3.41 11.70
C ARG A 103 16.51 -3.87 11.56
N ARG A 104 16.73 -5.19 11.53
CA ARG A 104 18.05 -5.79 11.27
C ARG A 104 18.36 -5.82 9.78
N VAL A 105 19.64 -5.95 9.43
CA VAL A 105 20.10 -5.88 8.03
C VAL A 105 19.55 -7.05 7.20
N GLU A 106 19.33 -8.20 7.82
CA GLU A 106 18.77 -9.40 7.20
C GLU A 106 17.26 -9.34 6.96
N GLU A 107 16.53 -8.41 7.61
CA GLU A 107 15.09 -8.32 7.53
C GLU A 107 14.65 -7.49 6.31
N ARG A 108 13.70 -8.03 5.54
CA ARG A 108 13.16 -7.39 4.32
C ARG A 108 11.82 -6.69 4.51
N THR A 109 11.19 -6.90 5.67
CA THR A 109 9.91 -6.30 6.04
C THR A 109 10.06 -4.83 6.45
N GLY A 110 8.94 -4.13 6.60
CA GLY A 110 8.92 -2.73 7.08
C GLY A 110 9.26 -2.58 8.57
N VAL A 111 9.11 -3.65 9.35
CA VAL A 111 9.40 -3.73 10.80
C VAL A 111 10.16 -5.02 11.12
N THR A 112 10.69 -5.14 12.35
CA THR A 112 11.30 -6.39 12.79
C THR A 112 10.26 -7.51 12.85
N GLN A 113 10.70 -8.76 12.64
CA GLN A 113 9.85 -9.93 12.80
C GLN A 113 9.32 -10.06 14.23
N SER A 114 10.12 -9.67 15.23
CA SER A 114 9.68 -9.64 16.63
C SER A 114 8.53 -8.64 16.82
N CYS A 115 8.66 -7.42 16.29
CA CYS A 115 7.61 -6.40 16.32
C CYS A 115 6.31 -6.87 15.64
N ALA A 116 6.43 -7.51 14.49
CA ALA A 116 5.27 -8.08 13.78
C ALA A 116 4.60 -9.24 14.54
N ALA A 117 5.35 -9.93 15.40
CA ALA A 117 4.88 -11.07 16.21
C ALA A 117 4.55 -10.67 17.66
N ASP A 118 4.10 -9.43 17.88
CA ASP A 118 3.69 -8.88 19.17
C ASP A 118 4.79 -8.79 20.24
N GLN A 119 6.06 -8.90 19.85
CA GLN A 119 7.22 -8.75 20.72
C GLN A 119 7.87 -7.39 20.47
N ASP A 120 8.68 -6.88 21.41
CA ASP A 120 9.36 -5.58 21.24
C ASP A 120 8.42 -4.41 20.92
N LEU A 121 7.16 -4.47 21.34
CA LEU A 121 6.19 -3.38 21.20
C LEU A 121 6.04 -2.63 22.52
N ALA A 122 5.92 -1.31 22.43
CA ALA A 122 5.51 -0.48 23.55
C ALA A 122 4.23 0.29 23.18
N PRO A 123 3.30 0.50 24.13
CA PRO A 123 2.09 1.25 23.87
C PRO A 123 2.39 2.73 23.57
N LEU A 124 1.53 3.36 22.75
CA LEU A 124 1.45 4.80 22.57
C LEU A 124 0.16 5.31 23.22
N ASP A 125 0.19 5.46 24.54
CA ASP A 125 -0.97 5.92 25.32
C ASP A 125 -1.19 7.42 25.18
N ALA A 126 -2.45 7.86 25.26
CA ALA A 126 -2.80 9.28 25.20
C ALA A 126 -2.44 10.01 26.53
N PRO A 127 -1.78 11.19 26.48
CA PRO A 127 -1.26 11.86 25.29
C PRO A 127 0.02 11.18 24.78
N ALA A 128 -0.01 10.75 23.51
CA ALA A 128 1.12 10.05 22.92
C ALA A 128 2.25 11.04 22.60
N VAL A 129 3.48 10.61 22.79
CA VAL A 129 4.69 11.37 22.48
C VAL A 129 5.64 10.51 21.67
N VAL A 130 6.38 11.13 20.74
CA VAL A 130 7.50 10.45 20.08
C VAL A 130 8.56 10.16 21.16
N PRO A 131 9.07 8.91 21.29
CA PRO A 131 10.09 8.57 22.28
C PRO A 131 11.30 9.50 22.19
N ALA A 132 11.81 9.96 23.34
CA ALA A 132 12.94 10.89 23.41
C ALA A 132 14.22 10.32 22.76
N ASP A 133 14.36 9.00 22.76
CA ASP A 133 15.47 8.26 22.16
C ASP A 133 15.17 7.72 20.76
N ALA A 134 14.11 8.20 20.08
CA ALA A 134 13.73 7.74 18.75
C ALA A 134 14.89 7.87 17.74
N CYS A 135 15.61 9.00 17.72
CA CYS A 135 16.78 9.18 16.85
C CYS A 135 17.98 8.31 17.24
N ALA A 136 18.06 7.88 18.50
CA ALA A 136 19.10 6.97 18.96
C ALA A 136 18.79 5.51 18.58
N ARG A 137 17.51 5.15 18.47
CA ARG A 137 17.08 3.80 18.07
C ARG A 137 16.95 3.64 16.56
N PHE A 138 16.32 4.60 15.90
CA PHE A 138 15.90 4.53 14.50
C PHE A 138 16.61 5.55 13.60
N GLY A 139 17.48 6.38 14.18
CA GLY A 139 18.19 7.44 13.50
C GLY A 139 19.69 7.17 13.34
N PRO A 140 20.46 8.23 13.02
CA PRO A 140 21.86 8.11 12.67
C PRO A 140 22.82 8.13 13.88
N ASN A 141 22.30 8.35 15.08
CA ASN A 141 23.10 8.59 16.29
C ASN A 141 22.85 7.49 17.35
N PRO A 142 23.24 6.23 17.11
CA PRO A 142 23.06 5.18 18.10
C PRO A 142 23.81 5.53 19.39
N PRO A 143 23.27 5.17 20.56
CA PRO A 143 23.96 5.45 21.82
C PRO A 143 25.27 4.66 21.86
N PRO A 144 26.29 5.14 22.61
CA PRO A 144 27.48 4.36 22.91
C PRO A 144 27.11 2.99 23.47
N VAL A 145 27.94 1.97 23.21
CA VAL A 145 27.74 0.66 23.83
C VAL A 145 27.93 0.77 25.33
N GLU A 146 26.97 0.26 26.08
CA GLU A 146 27.18 -0.09 27.48
C GLU A 146 27.61 -1.57 27.56
N GLY A 147 28.81 -1.83 28.07
CA GLY A 147 29.35 -3.19 28.24
C GLY A 147 30.15 -3.75 27.06
N GLU A 148 30.26 -5.08 26.97
CA GLU A 148 31.12 -5.80 26.00
C GLU A 148 30.47 -6.07 24.63
N GLY A 149 29.28 -5.51 24.38
CA GLY A 149 28.58 -5.68 23.11
C GLY A 149 29.27 -4.97 21.93
N PRO A 150 29.05 -5.39 20.68
CA PRO A 150 29.45 -4.59 19.53
C PRO A 150 28.62 -3.30 19.44
N PRO A 151 29.20 -2.19 18.95
CA PRO A 151 28.44 -0.97 18.67
C PRO A 151 27.29 -1.21 17.72
N ARG A 152 26.13 -0.64 18.08
CA ARG A 152 24.99 -0.60 17.17
C ARG A 152 25.36 0.23 15.96
N ARG A 153 25.12 -0.34 14.78
CA ARG A 153 25.26 0.39 13.52
C ARG A 153 24.17 1.47 13.46
N PRO A 154 24.49 2.69 13.02
CA PRO A 154 23.49 3.70 12.68
C PRO A 154 22.45 3.18 11.68
N ALA A 155 21.21 3.66 11.80
CA ALA A 155 20.23 3.45 10.74
C ALA A 155 20.66 4.24 9.49
N ASP A 156 20.40 3.67 8.32
CA ASP A 156 20.54 4.43 7.07
C ASP A 156 19.26 5.26 6.87
N PRO A 157 19.38 6.52 6.43
CA PRO A 157 18.20 7.27 6.03
C PRO A 157 17.56 6.64 4.78
N ASP A 158 16.29 6.95 4.56
CA ASP A 158 15.64 6.63 3.29
C ASP A 158 16.18 7.49 2.12
N GLY A 159 15.63 7.30 0.92
CA GLY A 159 16.03 8.06 -0.27
C GLY A 159 15.80 9.58 -0.17
N THR A 160 15.03 10.04 0.82
CA THR A 160 14.73 11.45 1.11
C THR A 160 15.52 12.00 2.28
N GLY A 161 16.41 11.21 2.89
CA GLY A 161 17.19 11.61 4.07
C GLY A 161 16.45 11.41 5.40
N GLY A 162 15.26 10.79 5.39
CA GLY A 162 14.40 10.64 6.56
C GLY A 162 14.63 9.36 7.35
N TYR A 163 14.21 9.40 8.62
CA TYR A 163 14.15 8.24 9.51
C TYR A 163 12.71 8.07 9.99
N TYR A 164 12.35 6.86 10.39
CA TYR A 164 10.97 6.58 10.79
C TYR A 164 10.88 5.78 12.07
N LEU A 165 9.92 6.15 12.91
CA LEU A 165 9.45 5.37 14.03
C LEU A 165 8.30 4.47 13.54
N PRO A 166 8.47 3.14 13.52
CA PRO A 166 7.39 2.26 13.09
C PRO A 166 6.29 2.21 14.16
N VAL A 167 5.06 2.43 13.73
CA VAL A 167 3.87 2.43 14.57
C VAL A 167 2.89 1.37 14.09
N ARG A 168 2.11 0.83 15.02
CA ARG A 168 1.10 -0.16 14.75
C ARG A 168 -0.27 0.36 15.17
N ALA A 169 -1.22 0.28 14.25
CA ALA A 169 -2.64 0.41 14.52
C ALA A 169 -3.22 -0.98 14.73
N GLN A 170 -3.92 -1.20 15.82
CA GLN A 170 -4.77 -2.36 16.03
C GLN A 170 -6.21 -1.86 16.17
N ALA A 171 -7.06 -2.26 15.25
CA ALA A 171 -8.47 -1.87 15.21
C ALA A 171 -9.35 -3.10 15.31
N GLU A 172 -10.54 -2.91 15.86
CA GLU A 172 -11.59 -3.93 15.88
C GLU A 172 -12.82 -3.34 15.20
N ASP A 173 -13.39 -4.10 14.27
CA ASP A 173 -14.65 -3.75 13.63
C ASP A 173 -15.78 -3.83 14.68
N PRO A 174 -16.47 -2.72 14.99
CA PRO A 174 -17.55 -2.73 15.97
C PRO A 174 -18.75 -3.61 15.60
N ALA A 175 -18.98 -3.85 14.31
CA ALA A 175 -20.12 -4.61 13.82
C ALA A 175 -19.86 -6.13 13.88
N THR A 176 -18.64 -6.55 13.55
CA THR A 176 -18.29 -7.97 13.44
C THR A 176 -17.41 -8.50 14.57
N GLY A 177 -16.75 -7.62 15.33
CA GLY A 177 -15.69 -7.96 16.29
C GLY A 177 -14.40 -8.45 15.61
N ALA A 178 -14.28 -8.32 14.29
CA ALA A 178 -13.08 -8.73 13.58
C ALA A 178 -11.93 -7.76 13.89
N ALA A 179 -10.82 -8.32 14.38
CA ALA A 179 -9.61 -7.56 14.65
C ALA A 179 -8.73 -7.48 13.40
N THR A 180 -8.21 -6.29 13.13
CA THR A 180 -7.27 -6.02 12.04
C THR A 180 -6.10 -5.19 12.56
N GLN A 181 -4.93 -5.35 11.94
CA GLN A 181 -3.76 -4.56 12.29
C GLN A 181 -2.94 -4.22 11.07
N ALA A 182 -2.26 -3.07 11.13
CA ALA A 182 -1.25 -2.72 10.16
C ALA A 182 -0.13 -1.91 10.82
N PHE A 183 1.00 -1.87 10.13
CA PHE A 183 2.12 -1.01 10.47
C PHE A 183 2.15 0.21 9.55
N GLY A 184 2.37 1.36 10.16
CA GLY A 184 2.71 2.62 9.52
C GLY A 184 4.03 3.13 10.06
N ALA A 185 4.38 4.36 9.71
CA ALA A 185 5.61 4.96 10.18
C ALA A 185 5.42 6.45 10.40
N ILE A 186 5.90 6.96 11.54
CA ILE A 186 5.99 8.40 11.79
C ILE A 186 7.38 8.83 11.30
N ARG A 187 7.46 9.83 10.40
CA ARG A 187 8.74 10.42 10.03
C ARG A 187 9.29 11.20 11.22
N ILE A 188 10.50 10.84 11.66
CA ILE A 188 11.20 11.51 12.74
C ILE A 188 12.35 12.34 12.19
N HIS A 189 12.46 13.56 12.70
CA HIS A 189 13.53 14.47 12.35
C HIS A 189 14.73 14.26 13.25
N CYS A 190 15.83 13.81 12.64
CA CYS A 190 17.12 13.59 13.29
C CYS A 190 18.20 14.41 12.61
N ASP A 191 19.26 14.75 13.36
CA ASP A 191 20.39 15.50 12.83
C ASP A 191 21.17 14.70 11.76
N LEU A 192 21.84 15.42 10.86
CA LEU A 192 22.75 14.82 9.89
C LEU A 192 24.00 14.26 10.59
N ALA A 193 24.33 12.99 10.34
CA ALA A 193 25.57 12.40 10.81
C ALA A 193 26.69 12.50 9.79
N GLY A 194 27.91 12.72 10.28
CA GLY A 194 29.14 12.67 9.47
C GLY A 194 29.33 13.84 8.50
N VAL A 195 28.60 14.94 8.68
CA VAL A 195 28.70 16.12 7.81
C VAL A 195 29.62 17.20 8.41
N THR A 196 30.15 18.07 7.55
CA THR A 196 30.88 19.26 8.02
C THR A 196 29.90 20.25 8.65
N ARG A 197 30.42 21.14 9.51
CA ARG A 197 29.61 22.21 10.13
C ARG A 197 28.94 23.11 9.09
N GLU A 198 29.65 23.46 8.02
CA GLU A 198 29.11 24.27 6.93
C GLU A 198 27.90 23.61 6.25
N VAL A 199 27.97 22.31 5.96
CA VAL A 199 26.86 21.56 5.38
C VAL A 199 25.70 21.43 6.36
N PHE A 200 26.00 21.21 7.65
CA PHE A 200 24.98 21.15 8.70
C PHE A 200 24.21 22.46 8.82
N ASP A 201 24.92 23.59 8.93
CA ASP A 201 24.31 24.93 9.04
C ASP A 201 23.46 25.22 7.78
N ALA A 202 23.99 24.94 6.59
CA ALA A 202 23.25 25.09 5.33
C ALA A 202 21.99 24.21 5.26
N TYR A 203 22.03 23.00 5.83
CA TYR A 203 20.86 22.12 5.89
C TYR A 203 19.81 22.68 6.84
N GLN A 204 20.19 23.15 8.03
CA GLN A 204 19.24 23.73 8.99
C GLN A 204 18.52 24.97 8.40
N ASP A 205 19.22 25.78 7.61
CA ASP A 205 18.63 26.96 6.98
C ASP A 205 17.61 26.61 5.87
N GLN A 206 17.91 25.57 5.08
CA GLN A 206 17.12 25.18 3.90
C GLN A 206 16.04 24.16 4.20
N TYR A 207 16.21 23.33 5.23
CA TYR A 207 15.30 22.23 5.53
C TYR A 207 13.91 22.74 5.92
N ARG A 208 12.89 22.04 5.42
CA ARG A 208 11.49 22.24 5.78
C ARG A 208 10.92 20.89 6.18
N PHE A 209 10.23 20.87 7.32
CA PHE A 209 9.50 19.69 7.76
C PHE A 209 8.52 19.23 6.69
N ASN A 210 8.38 17.92 6.55
CA ASN A 210 7.36 17.39 5.68
C ASN A 210 5.95 17.84 6.09
N ALA A 211 5.10 18.11 5.10
CA ALA A 211 3.67 18.31 5.30
C ALA A 211 2.89 17.08 4.81
N HIS A 212 1.57 17.07 5.03
CA HIS A 212 0.71 16.10 4.38
C HIS A 212 0.21 16.67 3.04
N PRO A 213 0.06 15.85 2.00
CA PRO A 213 -0.66 16.26 0.80
C PRO A 213 -2.12 16.59 1.17
N GLY A 214 -2.74 17.58 0.53
CA GLY A 214 -4.18 17.85 0.71
C GLY A 214 -4.66 19.30 0.58
N PRO A 215 -5.98 19.56 0.57
CA PRO A 215 -7.07 18.59 0.69
C PRO A 215 -7.15 17.63 -0.51
N VAL A 216 -7.77 16.45 -0.28
CA VAL A 216 -7.97 15.40 -1.30
C VAL A 216 -9.47 15.26 -1.59
N ALA A 217 -9.83 15.25 -2.87
CA ALA A 217 -11.22 15.05 -3.32
C ALA A 217 -11.26 14.05 -4.49
N VAL A 218 -12.39 13.36 -4.67
CA VAL A 218 -12.60 12.43 -5.79
C VAL A 218 -13.72 12.97 -6.68
N SER A 219 -13.63 12.81 -7.99
CA SER A 219 -14.68 13.14 -8.97
C SER A 219 -14.71 12.13 -10.12
N ASP A 220 -15.65 12.29 -11.04
CA ASP A 220 -15.66 11.62 -12.36
C ASP A 220 -15.57 12.66 -13.50
N ASP A 221 -15.65 12.20 -14.74
CA ASP A 221 -15.69 13.07 -15.94
C ASP A 221 -16.95 13.94 -16.03
N SER A 222 -18.04 13.52 -15.38
CA SER A 222 -19.35 14.17 -15.50
C SER A 222 -19.51 15.35 -14.54
N VAL A 223 -18.67 15.43 -13.50
CA VAL A 223 -18.76 16.47 -12.47
C VAL A 223 -17.41 17.15 -12.19
N PRO A 224 -17.26 18.47 -12.43
CA PRO A 224 -16.03 19.18 -12.13
C PRO A 224 -15.80 19.31 -10.61
N PRO A 225 -14.54 19.28 -10.15
CA PRO A 225 -14.20 19.50 -8.75
C PRO A 225 -14.51 20.95 -8.29
N PRO A 226 -14.76 21.18 -6.98
CA PRO A 226 -14.87 20.17 -5.94
C PRO A 226 -16.29 19.59 -5.90
N LEU A 227 -16.42 18.28 -6.11
CA LEU A 227 -17.61 17.54 -5.67
C LEU A 227 -17.23 16.70 -4.47
N ASP A 228 -18.08 16.77 -3.45
CA ASP A 228 -18.00 15.91 -2.28
C ASP A 228 -18.77 14.62 -2.60
N LEU A 229 -18.10 13.62 -3.18
CA LEU A 229 -18.68 12.29 -3.44
C LEU A 229 -19.12 11.57 -2.15
N GLN A 230 -18.78 12.09 -0.97
CA GLN A 230 -19.36 11.61 0.29
C GLN A 230 -20.84 11.99 0.42
N ARG A 231 -21.31 13.04 -0.27
CA ARG A 231 -22.68 13.56 -0.17
C ARG A 231 -23.60 13.14 -1.31
N ALA A 232 -23.07 12.88 -2.50
CA ALA A 232 -23.82 12.44 -3.66
C ALA A 232 -23.10 11.27 -4.31
N PRO A 233 -23.62 10.04 -4.21
CA PRO A 233 -22.96 8.89 -4.81
C PRO A 233 -23.04 8.96 -6.34
N LEU A 234 -22.03 8.41 -7.02
CA LEU A 234 -22.08 8.22 -8.46
C LEU A 234 -22.91 6.97 -8.78
N SER A 235 -23.89 7.09 -9.67
CA SER A 235 -24.65 5.95 -10.20
C SER A 235 -23.94 5.33 -11.39
N ALA A 236 -23.93 4.00 -11.47
CA ALA A 236 -23.35 3.23 -12.57
C ALA A 236 -24.27 2.09 -12.97
N ARG A 237 -24.27 1.71 -14.25
CA ARG A 237 -24.89 0.47 -14.73
C ARG A 237 -23.94 -0.72 -14.52
N PRO A 238 -24.45 -1.95 -14.41
CA PRO A 238 -23.62 -3.14 -14.33
C PRO A 238 -22.61 -3.22 -15.49
N GLY A 239 -21.32 -3.35 -15.17
CA GLY A 239 -20.22 -3.41 -16.14
C GLY A 239 -19.79 -2.06 -16.75
N GLU A 240 -20.42 -0.95 -16.39
CA GLU A 240 -20.08 0.40 -16.86
C GLU A 240 -18.68 0.81 -16.35
N PRO A 241 -17.78 1.26 -17.23
CA PRO A 241 -16.54 1.90 -16.83
C PRO A 241 -16.78 3.38 -16.46
N ILE A 242 -16.24 3.80 -15.32
CA ILE A 242 -16.22 5.20 -14.85
C ILE A 242 -14.76 5.58 -14.61
N GLU A 243 -14.33 6.69 -15.21
CA GLU A 243 -13.05 7.30 -14.87
C GLU A 243 -13.19 8.07 -13.56
N LEU A 244 -12.36 7.73 -12.58
CA LEU A 244 -12.30 8.36 -11.27
C LEU A 244 -11.05 9.24 -11.21
N PHE A 245 -11.21 10.49 -10.80
CA PHE A 245 -10.11 11.43 -10.60
C PHE A 245 -9.93 11.71 -9.12
N VAL A 246 -8.68 11.73 -8.65
CA VAL A 246 -8.32 12.29 -7.35
C VAL A 246 -7.66 13.63 -7.55
N HIS A 247 -8.16 14.66 -6.87
CA HIS A 247 -7.62 16.01 -6.89
C HIS A 247 -6.90 16.27 -5.57
N VAL A 248 -5.67 16.78 -5.66
CA VAL A 248 -4.85 17.16 -4.51
C VAL A 248 -4.59 18.66 -4.56
N GLY A 249 -4.78 19.35 -3.43
CA GLY A 249 -4.55 20.79 -3.32
C GLY A 249 -3.17 21.21 -3.85
N ALA A 250 -3.14 22.15 -4.79
CA ALA A 250 -1.91 22.53 -5.49
C ALA A 250 -0.79 23.04 -4.57
N GLU A 251 -1.13 23.60 -3.41
CA GLU A 251 -0.19 24.14 -2.43
C GLU A 251 0.63 23.04 -1.73
N THR A 252 0.11 21.82 -1.65
CA THR A 252 0.69 20.70 -0.88
C THR A 252 0.90 19.45 -1.74
N ALA A 253 0.54 19.50 -3.04
CA ALA A 253 0.64 18.35 -3.93
C ALA A 253 2.09 17.94 -4.21
N SER A 254 3.05 18.86 -4.12
CA SER A 254 4.45 18.56 -4.40
C SER A 254 5.36 19.63 -3.81
N GLU A 255 5.90 19.39 -2.62
CA GLU A 255 6.86 20.30 -1.99
C GLU A 255 8.28 20.07 -2.55
N ASN A 256 9.09 21.13 -2.58
CA ASN A 256 10.53 20.96 -2.75
C ASN A 256 11.17 20.76 -1.37
N PHE A 257 12.18 19.90 -1.29
CA PHE A 257 12.92 19.63 -0.07
C PHE A 257 14.41 19.44 -0.37
N VAL A 258 15.25 19.65 0.64
CA VAL A 258 16.69 19.40 0.53
C VAL A 258 17.05 18.07 1.17
N VAL A 259 17.90 17.30 0.48
CA VAL A 259 18.48 16.07 1.01
C VAL A 259 19.99 16.14 0.92
N TYR A 260 20.67 15.62 1.94
CA TYR A 260 22.11 15.43 1.91
C TYR A 260 22.46 14.15 1.16
N VAL A 261 23.33 14.25 0.15
CA VAL A 261 23.82 13.11 -0.64
C VAL A 261 25.25 12.77 -0.20
N PRO A 262 25.48 11.71 0.60
CA PRO A 262 26.79 11.45 1.20
C PRO A 262 27.91 11.24 0.18
N ARG A 263 27.60 10.63 -0.98
CA ARG A 263 28.59 10.38 -2.04
C ARG A 263 29.13 11.67 -2.67
N GLU A 264 28.32 12.72 -2.67
CA GLU A 264 28.65 14.02 -3.27
C GLU A 264 29.01 15.06 -2.22
N ALA A 265 28.85 14.72 -0.93
CA ALA A 265 29.06 15.58 0.21
C ALA A 265 28.36 16.97 0.10
N ARG A 266 27.17 17.00 -0.50
CA ARG A 266 26.41 18.25 -0.73
C ARG A 266 24.92 18.06 -0.53
N LEU A 267 24.22 19.19 -0.39
CA LEU A 267 22.77 19.25 -0.42
C LEU A 267 22.27 19.26 -1.88
N VAL A 268 21.20 18.53 -2.11
CA VAL A 268 20.49 18.48 -3.40
C VAL A 268 19.04 18.80 -3.14
N GLU A 269 18.50 19.75 -3.88
CA GLU A 269 17.06 20.00 -3.91
C GLU A 269 16.38 18.89 -4.70
N GLN A 270 15.33 18.33 -4.11
CA GLN A 270 14.45 17.35 -4.70
C GLN A 270 13.01 17.84 -4.61
N ARG A 271 12.16 17.21 -5.40
CA ARG A 271 10.72 17.45 -5.42
C ARG A 271 9.99 16.18 -5.03
N GLU A 272 8.92 16.34 -4.27
CA GLU A 272 8.07 15.22 -3.90
C GLU A 272 7.25 14.72 -5.07
N ASN A 273 7.04 13.41 -5.09
CA ASN A 273 6.01 12.79 -5.93
C ASN A 273 4.88 12.27 -5.05
N LEU A 274 3.69 12.22 -5.64
CA LEU A 274 2.55 11.57 -5.02
C LEU A 274 2.43 10.14 -5.52
N HIS A 275 2.07 9.25 -4.60
CA HIS A 275 1.62 7.91 -4.84
C HIS A 275 0.19 7.77 -4.33
N VAL A 276 -0.71 7.39 -5.21
CA VAL A 276 -2.13 7.20 -4.92
C VAL A 276 -2.41 5.70 -4.91
N SER A 277 -3.06 5.23 -3.85
CA SER A 277 -3.61 3.88 -3.75
C SER A 277 -5.14 3.97 -3.75
N TRP A 278 -5.78 3.16 -4.58
CA TRP A 278 -7.22 3.12 -4.78
C TRP A 278 -7.78 1.81 -4.22
N PHE A 279 -8.90 1.90 -3.50
CA PHE A 279 -9.55 0.76 -2.88
C PHE A 279 -11.06 0.80 -3.12
N VAL A 280 -11.68 -0.37 -3.30
CA VAL A 280 -13.13 -0.51 -3.47
C VAL A 280 -13.63 -1.80 -2.82
N THR A 281 -14.89 -1.85 -2.42
CA THR A 281 -15.52 -3.08 -1.88
C THR A 281 -15.97 -4.05 -2.97
N ASP A 282 -16.16 -3.58 -4.20
CA ASP A 282 -16.55 -4.41 -5.35
C ASP A 282 -16.22 -3.71 -6.69
N GLY A 283 -16.27 -4.47 -7.78
CA GLY A 283 -15.87 -4.04 -9.11
C GLY A 283 -14.38 -4.24 -9.38
N GLU A 284 -13.93 -3.74 -10.53
CA GLU A 284 -12.55 -3.89 -10.99
C GLU A 284 -11.90 -2.54 -11.22
N LEU A 285 -10.67 -2.36 -10.74
CA LEU A 285 -9.86 -1.20 -11.05
C LEU A 285 -8.86 -1.55 -12.15
N GLU A 286 -8.73 -0.68 -13.15
CA GLU A 286 -7.68 -0.80 -14.16
C GLU A 286 -6.30 -0.68 -13.52
N HIS A 287 -6.14 0.31 -12.63
CA HIS A 287 -4.96 0.49 -11.81
C HIS A 287 -5.35 0.76 -10.35
N SER A 288 -4.84 -0.06 -9.43
CA SER A 288 -4.99 0.19 -7.99
C SER A 288 -3.97 1.17 -7.44
N GLU A 289 -2.95 1.53 -8.23
CA GLU A 289 -1.91 2.47 -7.86
C GLU A 289 -1.60 3.42 -9.01
N THR A 290 -1.52 4.72 -8.72
CA THR A 290 -1.07 5.74 -9.68
C THR A 290 -0.03 6.66 -9.04
N ARG A 291 0.85 7.25 -9.85
CA ARG A 291 2.00 8.04 -9.36
C ARG A 291 2.21 9.27 -10.23
N THR A 292 2.55 10.39 -9.61
CA THR A 292 3.01 11.56 -10.35
C THR A 292 4.44 11.37 -10.82
N SER A 293 4.81 12.09 -11.88
CA SER A 293 6.20 12.18 -12.33
C SER A 293 6.94 13.34 -11.67
N ASN A 294 8.28 13.28 -11.66
CA ASN A 294 9.13 14.37 -11.19
C ASN A 294 9.13 15.62 -12.11
N ALA A 295 8.46 15.58 -13.27
CA ALA A 295 8.63 16.59 -14.31
C ALA A 295 7.79 17.86 -14.09
N ALA A 296 6.58 17.73 -13.53
CA ALA A 296 5.67 18.83 -13.29
C ALA A 296 4.77 18.53 -12.08
N PRO A 297 4.33 19.56 -11.32
CA PRO A 297 3.36 19.37 -10.26
C PRO A 297 2.03 18.93 -10.89
N GLU A 298 1.70 17.66 -10.69
CA GLU A 298 0.44 17.07 -11.12
C GLU A 298 -0.49 17.04 -9.91
N THR A 299 -1.63 17.71 -10.04
CA THR A 299 -2.61 17.88 -8.96
C THR A 299 -3.84 16.99 -9.15
N SER A 300 -3.86 16.19 -10.22
CA SER A 300 -4.94 15.26 -10.52
C SER A 300 -4.38 13.96 -11.08
N LEU A 301 -4.85 12.83 -10.56
CA LEU A 301 -4.52 11.50 -11.06
C LEU A 301 -5.82 10.72 -11.28
N SER A 302 -5.87 9.81 -12.25
CA SER A 302 -7.07 9.04 -12.53
C SER A 302 -6.86 7.52 -12.57
N THR A 303 -7.94 6.78 -12.39
CA THR A 303 -8.04 5.34 -12.65
C THR A 303 -9.44 5.02 -13.17
N THR A 304 -9.58 3.93 -13.92
CA THR A 304 -10.89 3.45 -14.36
C THR A 304 -11.42 2.41 -13.38
N TRP A 305 -12.62 2.63 -12.86
CA TRP A 305 -13.39 1.61 -12.13
C TRP A 305 -14.48 1.03 -13.04
N ARG A 306 -14.62 -0.29 -13.04
CA ARG A 306 -15.69 -1.01 -13.73
C ARG A 306 -16.69 -1.54 -12.71
N ALA A 307 -17.95 -1.14 -12.88
CA ALA A 307 -19.03 -1.55 -11.99
C ALA A 307 -19.21 -3.08 -11.98
N PRO A 308 -19.41 -3.69 -10.80
CA PRO A 308 -19.71 -5.12 -10.70
C PRO A 308 -21.06 -5.47 -11.37
N PRO A 309 -21.29 -6.76 -11.68
CA PRO A 309 -22.54 -7.21 -12.29
C PRO A 309 -23.73 -7.17 -11.32
N GLN A 310 -23.47 -7.09 -10.01
CA GLN A 310 -24.48 -7.14 -8.96
C GLN A 310 -24.86 -5.71 -8.54
N PRO A 311 -26.16 -5.34 -8.59
CA PRO A 311 -26.62 -4.06 -8.09
C PRO A 311 -26.38 -3.91 -6.59
N GLY A 312 -26.02 -2.71 -6.15
CA GLY A 312 -25.74 -2.43 -4.74
C GLY A 312 -24.80 -1.26 -4.52
N PRO A 313 -24.59 -0.88 -3.25
CA PRO A 313 -23.59 0.12 -2.89
C PRO A 313 -22.17 -0.45 -3.05
N VAL A 314 -21.27 0.38 -3.54
CA VAL A 314 -19.83 0.13 -3.51
C VAL A 314 -19.17 1.29 -2.77
N PHE A 315 -18.38 0.96 -1.75
CA PHE A 315 -17.59 1.94 -1.01
C PHE A 315 -16.18 1.98 -1.59
N GLY A 316 -15.62 3.18 -1.68
CA GLY A 316 -14.29 3.39 -2.21
C GLY A 316 -13.47 4.31 -1.32
N TRP A 317 -12.14 4.16 -1.40
CA TRP A 317 -11.19 4.97 -0.69
C TRP A 317 -10.00 5.32 -1.57
N VAL A 318 -9.45 6.49 -1.34
CA VAL A 318 -8.21 6.94 -1.96
C VAL A 318 -7.23 7.32 -0.86
N VAL A 319 -6.02 6.75 -0.92
CA VAL A 319 -4.91 7.10 -0.04
C VAL A 319 -3.81 7.73 -0.88
N VAL A 320 -3.50 8.99 -0.60
CA VAL A 320 -2.43 9.76 -1.23
C VAL A 320 -1.24 9.81 -0.27
N ARG A 321 -0.05 9.46 -0.76
CA ARG A 321 1.21 9.51 -0.01
C ARG A 321 2.23 10.33 -0.78
N ASP A 322 2.95 11.22 -0.09
CA ASP A 322 4.15 11.83 -0.66
C ASP A 322 5.38 10.92 -0.47
N THR A 323 6.50 11.29 -1.11
CA THR A 323 7.76 10.53 -1.04
C THR A 323 8.45 10.57 0.33
N ARG A 324 8.12 11.53 1.20
CA ARG A 324 8.67 11.66 2.56
C ARG A 324 7.77 11.02 3.62
N GLY A 325 6.65 10.40 3.22
CA GLY A 325 5.76 9.63 4.09
C GLY A 325 4.57 10.42 4.64
N GLY A 326 4.33 11.65 4.21
CA GLY A 326 3.09 12.33 4.51
C GLY A 326 1.92 11.71 3.75
N MET A 327 0.72 11.79 4.33
CA MET A 327 -0.43 11.05 3.86
C MET A 327 -1.73 11.85 4.04
N ALA A 328 -2.60 11.74 3.05
CA ALA A 328 -3.99 12.10 3.16
C ALA A 328 -4.88 11.07 2.48
N TRP A 329 -6.15 11.10 2.80
CA TRP A 329 -7.11 10.18 2.24
C TRP A 329 -8.50 10.80 2.20
N THR A 330 -9.36 10.17 1.42
CA THR A 330 -10.79 10.42 1.41
C THR A 330 -11.53 9.14 1.04
N ASP A 331 -12.77 9.02 1.48
CA ASP A 331 -13.71 7.99 1.05
C ASP A 331 -14.72 8.56 0.04
N PHE A 332 -15.33 7.67 -0.75
CA PHE A 332 -16.38 7.99 -1.70
C PHE A 332 -17.36 6.82 -1.86
N ARG A 333 -18.54 7.08 -2.43
CA ARG A 333 -19.58 6.07 -2.62
C ARG A 333 -20.05 6.01 -4.06
N LEU A 334 -20.25 4.78 -4.53
CA LEU A 334 -20.82 4.44 -5.83
C LEU A 334 -22.09 3.61 -5.61
N ILE A 335 -23.05 3.68 -6.53
CA ILE A 335 -24.27 2.87 -6.55
C ILE A 335 -24.38 2.19 -7.91
N VAL A 336 -24.46 0.86 -7.92
CA VAL A 336 -24.79 0.10 -9.12
C VAL A 336 -26.29 -0.12 -9.16
N GLU A 337 -26.93 0.36 -10.23
CA GLU A 337 -28.38 0.29 -10.46
C GLU A 337 -28.84 -1.00 -11.17
#